data_AF-A0AAN4YTK7-F1
#
_entry.id   AF-A0AAN4YTK7-F1
#
_cell.length_a   1.000
_cell.length_b   1.000
_cell.length_c   1.000
_cell.angle_alpha   90.00
_cell.angle_beta   90.00
_cell.angle_gamma   90.00
#
_symmetry.space_group_name_H-M   'P 1'
#
loop_
_entity.id
_entity.type
_entity.pdbx_description
1 polymer ?
#
loop_
_entity_poly.entity_id
_entity_poly.type
_entity_poly.pdbx_seq_one_letter_code
_entity_poly.pdbx_strand_id
1 'polypeptide(L)'
;MLTLLIMGGCLISASYSTHILYFNMAQTGSLSSLMVVTAVGLILPSVLYATFTSVDLEDQVLSFSRGTSAVLLVLYVGYLYFQLGTHKHLFQQEPNSPQEGESDQDENEQKPDLSKTVLTLIAAGISIILCSHFFLASVPATSATTGISKTFIATILIPITSNCPEGVAVIAASFGGGDVNFAISVIVSSILQIGLFAIPFLVMLGWLIGVPMTLFFETFHTLALFFAILVVNQVLKDAKYTYLHGSMLVGLYVLFPSVLRGLPVTDILA
;
A
#
# COMPACT_ATOMS: atom_id res chain seq x y z
N MET A 1 -1.76 -1.02 6.14
CA MET A 1 -1.43 -2.01 7.19
C MET A 1 -0.46 -3.07 6.68
N LEU A 2 -0.77 -3.81 5.61
CA LEU A 2 0.13 -4.84 5.06
C LEU A 2 1.54 -4.35 4.73
N THR A 3 1.68 -3.09 4.33
CA THR A 3 2.98 -2.47 4.06
C THR A 3 3.89 -2.42 5.29
N LEU A 4 3.34 -2.43 6.51
CA LEU A 4 4.12 -2.59 7.75
C LEU A 4 4.79 -3.97 7.80
N LEU A 5 4.08 -5.02 7.39
CA LEU A 5 4.61 -6.38 7.36
C LEU A 5 5.72 -6.50 6.31
N ILE A 6 5.49 -5.97 5.10
CA ILE A 6 6.46 -6.04 4.01
C ILE A 6 7.72 -5.24 4.37
N MET A 7 7.56 -4.00 4.87
CA MET A 7 8.68 -3.17 5.29
C MET A 7 9.42 -3.77 6.49
N GLY A 8 8.69 -4.33 7.46
CA GLY A 8 9.28 -5.00 8.60
C GLY A 8 10.08 -6.24 8.22
N GLY A 9 9.53 -7.08 7.33
CA GLY A 9 10.21 -8.26 6.78
C GLY A 9 11.46 -7.88 5.99
N CYS A 10 11.38 -6.84 5.15
CA CYS A 10 12.52 -6.31 4.41
C CYS A 10 13.65 -5.86 5.36
N LEU A 11 13.35 -5.07 6.38
CA LEU A 11 14.35 -4.59 7.34
C LEU A 11 15.00 -5.73 8.14
N ILE A 12 14.22 -6.75 8.51
CA ILE A 12 14.75 -7.95 9.20
C ILE A 12 15.68 -8.74 8.28
N SER A 13 15.23 -9.04 7.05
CA SER A 13 16.00 -9.80 6.07
C SER A 13 17.29 -9.09 5.66
N ALA A 14 17.23 -7.77 5.46
CA ALA A 14 18.39 -6.98 5.10
C ALA A 14 19.39 -6.83 6.26
N SER A 15 18.89 -6.66 7.49
CA SER A 15 19.73 -6.50 8.68
C SER A 15 20.41 -7.81 9.13
N TYR A 16 20.05 -8.95 8.54
CA TYR A 16 20.67 -10.25 8.83
C TYR A 16 22.13 -10.32 8.35
N SER A 17 22.48 -9.61 7.27
CA SER A 17 23.85 -9.55 6.74
C SER A 17 24.64 -8.36 7.29
N THR A 18 23.97 -7.21 7.49
CA THR A 18 24.62 -5.94 7.87
C THR A 18 23.93 -5.38 9.12
N HIS A 19 24.66 -5.27 10.24
CA HIS A 19 24.07 -4.87 11.54
C HIS A 19 23.44 -3.46 11.56
N ILE A 20 23.80 -2.56 10.64
CA ILE A 20 23.25 -1.20 10.51
C ILE A 20 23.09 -0.88 9.02
N LEU A 21 21.87 -0.46 8.64
CA LEU A 21 21.52 -0.07 7.27
C LEU A 21 21.48 1.45 7.15
N TYR A 22 22.13 2.01 6.13
CA TYR A 22 22.16 3.44 5.84
C TYR A 22 21.32 3.77 4.60
N PHE A 23 20.51 4.81 4.68
CA PHE A 23 19.57 5.17 3.62
C PHE A 23 19.79 6.57 3.07
N ASN A 24 19.34 6.79 1.84
CA ASN A 24 19.36 8.12 1.25
C ASN A 24 18.34 9.02 1.95
N MET A 25 18.85 9.94 2.78
CA MET A 25 18.10 10.93 3.54
C MET A 25 17.20 11.81 2.66
N ALA A 26 17.66 12.21 1.48
CA ALA A 26 16.93 13.13 0.61
C ALA A 26 15.70 12.45 -0.03
N GLN A 27 15.88 11.22 -0.50
CA GLN A 27 14.80 10.41 -1.05
C GLN A 27 13.79 10.03 0.04
N THR A 28 14.29 9.51 1.16
CA THR A 28 13.45 9.07 2.28
C THR A 28 12.67 10.22 2.90
N GLY A 29 13.28 11.40 3.07
CA GLY A 29 12.61 12.58 3.63
C GLY A 29 11.48 13.12 2.74
N SER A 30 11.69 13.14 1.42
CA SER A 30 10.66 13.57 0.46
C SER A 30 9.47 12.59 0.45
N LEU A 31 9.75 11.29 0.42
CA LEU A 31 8.74 10.23 0.42
C LEU A 31 7.96 10.16 1.75
N SER A 32 8.65 10.33 2.88
CA SER A 32 8.07 10.44 4.21
C SER A 32 7.09 11.61 4.30
N SER A 33 7.53 12.81 3.86
CA SER A 33 6.68 14.00 3.87
C SER A 33 5.41 13.81 3.04
N LEU A 34 5.55 13.21 1.86
CA LEU A 34 4.41 12.95 0.98
C LEU A 34 3.45 11.89 1.56
N MET A 35 3.97 10.89 2.27
CA MET A 35 3.15 9.89 2.96
C MET A 35 2.29 10.53 4.06
N VAL A 36 2.84 11.49 4.82
CA VAL A 36 2.07 12.25 5.83
C VAL A 36 0.93 13.05 5.18
N VAL A 37 1.23 13.78 4.10
CA VAL A 37 0.21 14.56 3.37
C VAL A 37 -0.90 13.66 2.83
N THR A 38 -0.51 12.50 2.27
CA THR A 38 -1.46 11.48 1.79
C THR A 38 -2.35 10.96 2.91
N ALA A 39 -1.77 10.65 4.08
CA ALA A 39 -2.52 10.19 5.24
C ALA A 39 -3.54 11.22 5.69
N VAL A 40 -3.11 12.46 5.87
CA VAL A 40 -3.98 13.56 6.30
C VAL A 40 -5.11 13.75 5.29
N GLY A 41 -4.81 13.76 3.99
CA GLY A 41 -5.82 13.90 2.94
C GLY A 41 -6.84 12.76 2.93
N LEU A 42 -6.44 11.52 3.19
CA LEU A 42 -7.37 10.39 3.29
C LEU A 42 -8.19 10.39 4.59
N ILE A 43 -7.63 10.90 5.69
CA ILE A 43 -8.25 10.90 7.02
C ILE A 43 -9.21 12.09 7.20
N LEU A 44 -8.93 13.23 6.56
CA LEU A 44 -9.66 14.48 6.74
C LEU A 44 -11.18 14.34 6.50
N PRO A 45 -11.67 13.65 5.44
CA PRO A 45 -13.10 13.42 5.24
C PRO A 45 -13.75 12.62 6.37
N SER A 46 -13.10 11.57 6.87
CA SER A 46 -13.58 10.78 8.00
C SER A 46 -13.68 11.59 9.29
N VAL A 47 -12.67 12.43 9.58
CA VAL A 47 -12.66 13.27 10.79
C VAL A 47 -13.74 14.36 10.73
N LEU A 48 -13.92 14.96 9.56
CA LEU A 48 -14.99 15.93 9.33
C LEU A 48 -16.35 15.29 9.63
N TYR A 49 -16.62 14.12 9.06
CA TYR A 49 -17.86 13.40 9.31
C TYR A 49 -18.10 13.07 10.79
N ALA A 50 -17.06 12.61 11.51
CA ALA A 50 -17.18 12.29 12.93
C ALA A 50 -17.46 13.52 13.82
N THR A 51 -17.13 14.73 13.35
CA THR A 51 -17.25 15.97 14.12
C THR A 51 -18.57 16.70 13.86
N PHE A 52 -19.12 16.61 12.66
CA PHE A 52 -20.39 17.27 12.30
C PHE A 52 -21.55 16.27 12.43
N THR A 53 -22.49 16.53 13.35
CA THR A 53 -23.62 15.63 13.68
C THR A 53 -24.96 16.32 13.33
N SER A 54 -25.23 16.57 12.05
CA SER A 54 -26.51 17.19 11.61
C SER A 54 -27.03 16.64 10.28
N VAL A 55 -28.34 16.64 10.14
CA VAL A 55 -29.24 15.76 9.34
C VAL A 55 -29.06 15.76 7.80
N ASP A 56 -28.05 16.41 7.22
CA ASP A 56 -27.90 16.57 5.75
C ASP A 56 -26.50 16.17 5.19
N LEU A 57 -25.79 15.28 5.90
CA LEU A 57 -24.35 15.04 5.68
C LEU A 57 -23.99 14.09 4.53
N GLU A 58 -24.86 13.20 4.05
CA GLU A 58 -24.43 12.19 3.06
C GLU A 58 -23.98 12.83 1.74
N ASP A 59 -24.77 13.75 1.21
CA ASP A 59 -24.42 14.50 -0.02
C ASP A 59 -23.22 15.43 0.20
N GLN A 60 -23.11 16.02 1.39
CA GLN A 60 -22.01 16.92 1.73
C GLN A 60 -20.68 16.16 1.92
N VAL A 61 -20.71 14.98 2.53
CA VAL A 61 -19.56 14.05 2.67
C VAL A 61 -19.12 13.55 1.32
N LEU A 62 -20.07 13.24 0.43
CA LEU A 62 -19.76 12.80 -0.92
C LEU A 62 -19.11 13.94 -1.72
N SER A 63 -19.63 15.16 -1.63
CA SER A 63 -19.02 16.36 -2.24
C SER A 63 -17.62 16.64 -1.70
N PHE A 64 -17.44 16.57 -0.38
CA PHE A 64 -16.14 16.77 0.28
C PHE A 64 -15.13 15.67 -0.10
N SER A 65 -15.59 14.43 -0.17
CA SER A 65 -14.77 13.28 -0.61
C SER A 65 -14.31 13.46 -2.05
N ARG A 66 -15.20 13.91 -2.96
CA ARG A 66 -14.85 14.21 -4.36
C ARG A 66 -13.83 15.35 -4.47
N GLY A 67 -14.03 16.42 -3.71
CA GLY A 67 -13.09 17.55 -3.67
C GLY A 67 -11.71 17.13 -3.16
N THR A 68 -11.67 16.34 -2.08
CA THR A 68 -10.43 15.81 -1.51
C THR A 68 -9.74 14.86 -2.49
N SER A 69 -10.48 13.98 -3.15
CA SER A 69 -9.93 13.09 -4.19
C SER A 69 -9.31 13.85 -5.37
N ALA A 70 -9.94 14.95 -5.82
CA ALA A 70 -9.37 15.79 -6.86
C ALA A 70 -8.03 16.40 -6.44
N VAL A 71 -7.92 16.90 -5.20
CA VAL A 71 -6.66 17.44 -4.66
C VAL A 71 -5.59 16.34 -4.57
N LEU A 72 -5.93 15.15 -4.08
CA LEU A 72 -5.00 14.02 -3.99
C LEU A 72 -4.48 13.57 -5.36
N LEU A 73 -5.34 13.56 -6.39
CA LEU A 73 -4.92 13.28 -7.77
C LEU A 73 -3.98 14.36 -8.34
N VAL A 74 -4.23 15.64 -8.06
CA VAL A 74 -3.31 16.71 -8.45
C VAL A 74 -1.95 16.55 -7.77
N LEU A 75 -1.93 16.20 -6.48
CA LEU A 75 -0.71 15.87 -5.76
C LEU A 75 -0.01 14.64 -6.36
N TYR A 76 -0.76 13.63 -6.82
CA TYR A 76 -0.19 12.48 -7.51
C TYR A 76 0.48 12.87 -8.83
N VAL A 77 -0.13 13.76 -9.64
CA VAL A 77 0.49 14.27 -10.87
C VAL A 77 1.77 15.03 -10.55
N GLY A 78 1.77 15.86 -9.50
CA GLY A 78 2.97 16.52 -9.01
C GLY A 78 4.05 15.53 -8.57
N TYR A 79 3.66 14.46 -7.88
CA TYR A 79 4.55 13.36 -7.51
C TYR A 79 5.11 12.63 -8.73
N LEU A 80 4.31 12.31 -9.73
CA LEU A 80 4.79 11.69 -10.97
C LEU A 80 5.75 12.61 -11.72
N TYR A 81 5.50 13.92 -11.76
CA TYR A 81 6.42 14.89 -12.34
C TYR A 81 7.75 14.95 -11.57
N PHE A 82 7.69 14.87 -10.24
CA PHE A 82 8.88 14.76 -9.39
C PHE A 82 9.66 13.46 -9.67
N GLN A 83 8.97 12.33 -9.72
CA GLN A 83 9.55 11.00 -9.86
C GLN A 83 10.13 10.75 -11.26
N LEU A 84 9.41 11.13 -12.32
CA LEU A 84 9.78 10.83 -13.72
C LEU A 84 10.58 11.96 -14.38
N GLY A 85 10.41 13.19 -13.93
CA GLY A 85 11.04 14.37 -14.51
C GLY A 85 12.22 14.86 -13.69
N THR A 86 11.93 15.64 -12.64
CA THR A 86 12.95 16.47 -11.96
C THR A 86 13.96 15.65 -11.15
N HIS A 87 13.52 14.60 -10.46
CA HIS A 87 14.34 13.83 -9.53
C HIS A 87 14.46 12.37 -9.94
N LYS A 88 14.40 12.09 -11.25
CA LYS A 88 14.55 10.73 -11.80
C LYS A 88 15.81 10.03 -11.28
N HIS A 89 16.90 10.78 -11.06
CA HIS A 89 18.16 10.27 -10.50
C HIS A 89 18.04 9.74 -9.06
N LEU A 90 17.07 10.20 -8.28
CA LEU A 90 16.82 9.67 -6.93
C LEU A 90 16.14 8.30 -7.02
N PHE A 91 15.38 8.03 -8.08
CA PHE A 91 14.55 6.82 -8.23
C PHE A 91 15.13 5.79 -9.23
N GLN A 92 16.04 6.19 -10.11
CA GLN A 92 16.83 5.28 -10.92
C GLN A 92 18.10 4.91 -10.17
N GLN A 93 18.22 3.65 -9.76
CA GLN A 93 19.51 3.10 -9.37
C GLN A 93 20.28 2.66 -10.62
N GLU A 94 21.57 3.00 -10.66
CA GLU A 94 22.49 2.40 -11.62
C GLU A 94 22.57 0.88 -11.40
N PRO A 95 22.61 0.08 -12.47
CA PRO A 95 22.72 -1.37 -12.39
C PRO A 95 24.15 -1.74 -11.99
N ASN A 96 24.49 -1.58 -10.72
CA ASN A 96 25.81 -1.96 -10.19
C ASN A 96 25.63 -2.74 -8.88
N SER A 97 25.12 -3.96 -9.00
CA SER A 97 25.47 -5.13 -8.18
C SER A 97 24.97 -6.39 -8.90
N PRO A 98 25.80 -7.43 -9.02
CA PRO A 98 25.58 -8.53 -9.95
C PRO A 98 24.31 -9.31 -9.58
N GLN A 99 23.45 -9.52 -10.57
CA GLN A 99 22.51 -10.62 -10.58
C GLN A 99 23.32 -11.93 -10.62
N GLU A 100 23.75 -12.41 -9.45
CA GLU A 100 24.23 -13.78 -9.30
C GLU A 100 23.27 -14.51 -8.37
N GLY A 101 22.40 -15.31 -8.95
CA GLY A 101 21.40 -16.08 -8.20
C GLY A 101 20.31 -16.75 -9.04
N GLU A 102 20.21 -16.50 -10.35
CA GLU A 102 19.46 -17.38 -11.22
C GLU A 102 20.40 -18.43 -11.80
N SER A 103 20.26 -19.63 -11.25
CA SER A 103 20.81 -20.88 -11.73
C SER A 103 20.81 -20.98 -13.24
N ASP A 104 21.95 -21.40 -13.79
CA ASP A 104 22.16 -21.88 -15.15
C ASP A 104 20.93 -22.61 -15.72
N GLN A 105 20.12 -21.89 -16.49
CA GLN A 105 19.34 -22.48 -17.59
C GLN A 105 19.52 -21.58 -18.80
N ASP A 106 20.09 -22.17 -19.85
CA ASP A 106 20.21 -21.63 -21.19
C ASP A 106 18.88 -21.03 -21.68
N GLU A 107 18.70 -19.72 -21.58
CA GLU A 107 17.75 -18.99 -22.40
C GLU A 107 18.43 -17.76 -23.01
N ASN A 108 18.95 -17.98 -24.22
CA ASN A 108 18.99 -17.04 -25.34
C ASN A 108 18.39 -15.66 -24.98
N GLU A 109 19.22 -14.62 -24.80
CA GLU A 109 18.80 -13.22 -24.63
C GLU A 109 18.10 -12.71 -25.89
N GLN A 110 16.91 -13.24 -26.15
CA GLN A 110 16.02 -12.76 -27.18
C GLN A 110 15.27 -11.59 -26.56
N LYS A 111 15.63 -10.36 -26.96
CA LYS A 111 14.87 -9.14 -26.63
C LYS A 111 13.38 -9.50 -26.65
N PRO A 112 12.65 -9.32 -25.54
CA PRO A 112 11.29 -9.81 -25.43
C PRO A 112 10.50 -9.23 -26.59
N ASP A 113 9.94 -10.10 -27.42
CA ASP A 113 9.12 -9.70 -28.55
C ASP A 113 7.97 -8.85 -27.98
N LEU A 114 7.90 -7.59 -28.41
CA LEU A 114 6.91 -6.62 -27.91
C LEU A 114 5.50 -7.21 -28.03
N SER A 115 5.26 -8.00 -29.08
CA SER A 115 3.98 -8.69 -29.32
C SER A 115 3.67 -9.72 -28.24
N LYS A 116 4.67 -10.52 -27.82
CA LYS A 116 4.51 -11.53 -26.76
C LYS A 116 4.32 -10.88 -25.39
N THR A 117 5.02 -9.78 -25.13
CA THR A 117 4.90 -9.02 -23.87
C THR A 117 3.51 -8.41 -23.74
N VAL A 118 3.02 -7.75 -24.79
CA VAL A 118 1.67 -7.16 -24.81
C VAL A 118 0.59 -8.24 -24.69
N LEU A 119 0.73 -9.36 -25.40
CA LEU A 119 -0.21 -10.47 -25.31
C LEU A 119 -0.26 -11.05 -23.89
N THR A 120 0.89 -11.27 -23.27
CA THR A 120 1.00 -11.78 -21.90
C THR A 120 0.37 -10.82 -20.89
N LEU A 121 0.58 -9.51 -21.06
CA LEU A 121 -0.01 -8.49 -20.21
C LEU A 121 -1.55 -8.49 -20.29
N ILE A 122 -2.11 -8.56 -21.51
CA ILE A 122 -3.57 -8.61 -21.71
C ILE A 122 -4.14 -9.90 -21.13
N ALA A 123 -3.50 -11.04 -21.38
CA ALA A 123 -3.93 -12.34 -20.86
C ALA A 123 -3.91 -12.35 -19.32
N ALA A 124 -2.86 -11.83 -18.70
CA ALA A 124 -2.76 -11.69 -17.25
C ALA A 124 -3.87 -10.77 -16.70
N GLY A 125 -4.13 -9.63 -17.36
CA GLY A 125 -5.20 -8.71 -16.98
C GLY A 125 -6.58 -9.37 -16.98
N ILE A 126 -6.91 -10.12 -18.04
CA ILE A 126 -8.18 -10.87 -18.13
C ILE A 126 -8.26 -11.92 -17.02
N SER A 127 -7.16 -12.66 -16.79
CA SER A 127 -7.10 -13.68 -15.76
C SER A 127 -7.34 -13.10 -14.36
N ILE A 128 -6.73 -11.95 -14.05
CA ILE A 128 -6.92 -11.23 -12.77
C ILE A 128 -8.38 -10.82 -12.61
N ILE A 129 -9.02 -10.28 -13.64
CA ILE A 129 -10.44 -9.88 -13.61
C ILE A 129 -11.33 -11.08 -13.30
N LEU A 130 -11.13 -12.20 -14.01
CA LEU A 130 -11.90 -13.43 -13.81
C LEU A 130 -11.72 -13.99 -12.40
N CYS A 131 -10.47 -14.15 -11.96
CA CYS A 131 -10.17 -14.65 -10.63
C CYS A 131 -10.74 -13.75 -9.53
N SER A 132 -10.61 -12.43 -9.68
CA SER A 132 -11.14 -11.46 -8.72
C SER A 132 -12.67 -11.51 -8.64
N HIS A 133 -13.35 -11.69 -9.77
CA HIS A 133 -14.81 -11.81 -9.80
C HIS A 133 -15.29 -13.06 -9.05
N PHE A 134 -14.72 -14.23 -9.34
CA PHE A 134 -15.09 -15.47 -8.64
C PHE A 134 -14.72 -15.43 -7.16
N PHE A 135 -13.55 -14.86 -6.83
CA PHE A 135 -13.12 -14.71 -5.45
C PHE A 135 -14.08 -13.80 -4.66
N LEU A 136 -14.41 -12.62 -5.17
CA LEU A 136 -15.35 -11.71 -4.51
C LEU A 136 -16.76 -12.31 -4.38
N ALA A 137 -17.22 -13.07 -5.38
CA ALA A 137 -18.51 -13.78 -5.33
C ALA A 137 -18.56 -14.85 -4.22
N SER A 138 -17.41 -15.43 -3.87
CA SER A 138 -17.30 -16.46 -2.81
C SER A 138 -17.27 -15.90 -1.38
N VAL A 139 -16.99 -14.60 -1.22
CA VAL A 139 -16.81 -13.96 0.11
C VAL A 139 -18.05 -14.09 1.01
N PRO A 140 -19.29 -13.85 0.55
CA PRO A 140 -20.47 -13.97 1.40
C PRO A 140 -20.70 -15.40 1.92
N ALA A 141 -20.54 -16.40 1.07
CA ALA A 141 -20.70 -17.81 1.44
C ALA A 141 -19.61 -18.26 2.42
N THR A 142 -18.37 -17.80 2.21
CA THR A 142 -17.23 -18.07 3.10
C THR A 142 -17.45 -17.44 4.47
N SER A 143 -17.93 -16.20 4.52
CA SER A 143 -18.24 -15.49 5.76
C SER A 143 -19.31 -16.21 6.59
N ALA A 144 -20.38 -16.69 5.95
CA ALA A 144 -21.45 -17.43 6.62
C ALA A 144 -21.00 -18.80 7.17
N THR A 145 -20.08 -19.49 6.47
CA THR A 145 -19.63 -20.84 6.85
C THR A 145 -18.52 -20.82 7.90
N THR A 146 -17.60 -19.86 7.83
CA THR A 146 -16.42 -19.78 8.69
C THR A 146 -16.61 -18.90 9.93
N GLY A 147 -17.70 -18.12 9.98
CA GLY A 147 -17.95 -17.13 11.04
C GLY A 147 -17.03 -15.90 10.99
N ILE A 148 -16.22 -15.75 9.93
CA ILE A 148 -15.33 -14.60 9.74
C ILE A 148 -16.12 -13.45 9.12
N SER A 149 -15.95 -12.23 9.64
CA SER A 149 -16.66 -11.05 9.12
C SER A 149 -16.20 -10.68 7.70
N LYS A 150 -17.13 -10.17 6.88
CA LYS A 150 -16.83 -9.65 5.54
C LYS A 150 -15.76 -8.56 5.57
N THR A 151 -15.80 -7.70 6.60
CA THR A 151 -14.81 -6.64 6.85
C THR A 151 -13.43 -7.21 7.11
N PHE A 152 -13.30 -8.30 7.87
CA PHE A 152 -12.00 -8.96 8.10
C PHE A 152 -11.43 -9.54 6.80
N ILE A 153 -12.28 -10.20 5.99
CA ILE A 153 -11.86 -10.72 4.69
C ILE A 153 -11.38 -9.57 3.81
N ALA A 154 -12.19 -8.54 3.64
CA ALA A 154 -11.89 -7.37 2.80
C ALA A 154 -10.65 -6.58 3.25
N THR A 155 -10.44 -6.44 4.55
CA THR A 155 -9.37 -5.59 5.11
C THR A 155 -8.06 -6.34 5.30
N ILE A 156 -8.10 -7.65 5.60
CA ILE A 156 -6.91 -8.44 5.94
C ILE A 156 -6.58 -9.44 4.83
N LEU A 157 -7.51 -10.32 4.46
CA LEU A 157 -7.22 -11.38 3.48
C LEU A 157 -6.95 -10.82 2.09
N ILE A 158 -7.83 -9.95 1.57
CA ILE A 158 -7.72 -9.45 0.19
C ILE A 158 -6.37 -8.72 -0.03
N PRO A 159 -5.95 -7.79 0.84
CA PRO A 159 -4.66 -7.12 0.64
C PRO A 159 -3.48 -8.07 0.72
N ILE A 160 -3.51 -9.06 1.64
CA ILE A 160 -2.44 -10.08 1.74
C ILE A 160 -2.33 -10.80 0.39
N THR A 161 -3.42 -11.38 -0.10
CA THR A 161 -3.38 -12.15 -1.36
C THR A 161 -2.99 -11.29 -2.57
N SER A 162 -3.40 -10.02 -2.59
CA SER A 162 -3.11 -9.09 -3.70
C SER A 162 -1.65 -8.62 -3.72
N ASN A 163 -1.08 -8.28 -2.57
CA ASN A 163 0.24 -7.64 -2.50
C ASN A 163 1.35 -8.58 -1.99
N CYS A 164 1.03 -9.85 -1.69
CA CYS A 164 2.00 -10.87 -1.34
C CYS A 164 3.11 -11.04 -2.39
N PRO A 165 2.82 -11.16 -3.70
CA PRO A 165 3.86 -11.35 -4.71
C PRO A 165 4.89 -10.22 -4.72
N GLU A 166 4.41 -8.97 -4.67
CA GLU A 166 5.25 -7.77 -4.57
C GLU A 166 6.08 -7.81 -3.28
N GLY A 167 5.47 -8.15 -2.14
CA GLY A 167 6.15 -8.25 -0.86
C GLY A 167 7.28 -9.28 -0.85
N VAL A 168 7.05 -10.47 -1.44
CA VAL A 168 8.07 -11.52 -1.55
C VAL A 168 9.23 -11.07 -2.45
N ALA A 169 8.94 -10.47 -3.61
CA ALA A 169 9.96 -9.96 -4.51
C ALA A 169 10.84 -8.89 -3.84
N VAL A 170 10.23 -7.97 -3.10
CA VAL A 170 10.95 -6.92 -2.35
C VAL A 170 11.82 -7.51 -1.24
N ILE A 171 11.30 -8.46 -0.46
CA ILE A 171 12.06 -9.12 0.61
C ILE A 171 13.23 -9.91 0.01
N ALA A 172 13.02 -10.63 -1.09
CA ALA A 172 14.05 -11.38 -1.79
C ALA A 172 15.16 -10.46 -2.32
N ALA A 173 14.78 -9.34 -2.97
CA ALA A 173 15.73 -8.34 -3.46
C ALA A 173 16.54 -7.65 -2.35
N SER A 174 16.04 -7.67 -1.11
CA SER A 174 16.73 -7.09 0.06
C SER A 174 17.61 -8.10 0.81
N PHE A 175 17.52 -9.38 0.45
CA PHE A 175 18.24 -10.44 1.15
C PHE A 175 19.74 -10.38 0.86
N GLY A 176 20.59 -10.72 1.83
CA GLY A 176 22.03 -10.85 1.62
C GLY A 176 22.82 -9.54 1.43
N GLY A 177 22.20 -8.38 1.64
CA GLY A 177 22.84 -7.08 1.43
C GLY A 177 22.47 -6.39 0.11
N GLY A 178 21.39 -6.84 -0.54
CA GLY A 178 20.81 -6.18 -1.71
C GLY A 178 20.34 -4.74 -1.43
N ASP A 179 19.87 -4.07 -2.48
CA ASP A 179 19.55 -2.63 -2.44
C ASP A 179 18.34 -2.30 -1.56
N VAL A 180 18.58 -2.04 -0.28
CA VAL A 180 17.49 -1.76 0.67
C VAL A 180 16.83 -0.41 0.40
N ASN A 181 17.56 0.52 -0.24
CA ASN A 181 16.98 1.77 -0.76
C ASN A 181 15.94 1.49 -1.86
N PHE A 182 16.16 0.49 -2.71
CA PHE A 182 15.16 0.02 -3.68
C PHE A 182 13.90 -0.45 -2.96
N ALA A 183 14.07 -1.32 -1.97
CA ALA A 183 12.96 -1.91 -1.25
C ALA A 183 12.07 -0.87 -0.56
N ILE A 184 12.67 0.10 0.15
CA ILE A 184 11.89 1.20 0.74
C ILE A 184 11.21 2.03 -0.35
N SER A 185 11.91 2.35 -1.44
CA SER A 185 11.35 3.14 -2.52
C SER A 185 10.15 2.45 -3.18
N VAL A 186 10.22 1.13 -3.41
CA VAL A 186 9.12 0.32 -3.94
C VAL A 186 7.94 0.34 -2.96
N ILE A 187 8.17 0.04 -1.68
CA ILE A 187 7.10 -0.02 -0.67
C ILE A 187 6.42 1.35 -0.51
N VAL A 188 7.19 2.42 -0.39
CA VAL A 188 6.61 3.77 -0.20
C VAL A 188 5.93 4.24 -1.48
N SER A 189 6.47 3.94 -2.66
CA SER A 189 5.79 4.24 -3.92
C SER A 189 4.45 3.51 -4.03
N SER A 190 4.39 2.23 -3.62
CA SER A 190 3.14 1.45 -3.59
C SER A 190 2.11 2.07 -2.64
N ILE A 191 2.53 2.56 -1.46
CA ILE A 191 1.66 3.31 -0.53
C ILE A 191 1.13 4.60 -1.18
N LEU A 192 2.02 5.38 -1.81
CA LEU A 192 1.65 6.63 -2.46
C LEU A 192 0.73 6.40 -3.65
N GLN A 193 0.96 5.35 -4.45
CA GLN A 193 0.07 4.97 -5.55
C GLN A 193 -1.31 4.59 -5.04
N ILE A 194 -1.40 3.80 -3.97
CA ILE A 194 -2.70 3.43 -3.41
C ILE A 194 -3.42 4.68 -2.86
N GLY A 195 -2.71 5.52 -2.10
CA GLY A 195 -3.31 6.63 -1.37
C GLY A 195 -3.58 7.90 -2.19
N LEU A 196 -2.67 8.29 -3.08
CA LEU A 196 -2.81 9.49 -3.92
C LEU A 196 -3.51 9.20 -5.25
N PHE A 197 -3.46 7.96 -5.75
CA PHE A 197 -4.04 7.60 -7.04
C PHE A 197 -5.21 6.62 -6.91
N ALA A 198 -4.99 5.40 -6.45
CA ALA A 198 -6.00 4.34 -6.58
C ALA A 198 -7.31 4.66 -5.84
N ILE A 199 -7.24 5.03 -4.56
CA ILE A 199 -8.43 5.37 -3.76
C ILE A 199 -9.13 6.63 -4.33
N PRO A 200 -8.44 7.76 -4.54
CA PRO A 200 -9.05 8.95 -5.12
C PRO A 200 -9.63 8.74 -6.53
N PHE A 201 -8.94 7.96 -7.36
CA PHE A 201 -9.40 7.60 -8.69
C PHE A 201 -10.69 6.78 -8.63
N LEU A 202 -10.81 5.82 -7.72
CA LEU A 202 -12.04 5.06 -7.51
C LEU A 202 -13.22 5.93 -7.09
N VAL A 203 -12.98 6.97 -6.28
CA VAL A 203 -14.03 7.95 -5.91
C VAL A 203 -14.49 8.75 -7.13
N MET A 204 -13.55 9.20 -7.97
CA MET A 204 -13.87 9.91 -9.21
C MET A 204 -14.58 9.01 -10.23
N LEU A 205 -14.15 7.76 -10.34
CA LEU A 205 -14.79 6.76 -11.21
C LEU A 205 -16.20 6.42 -10.72
N GLY A 206 -16.39 6.29 -9.41
CA GLY A 206 -17.71 6.14 -8.80
C GLY A 206 -18.62 7.31 -9.14
N TRP A 207 -18.12 8.54 -9.09
CA TRP A 207 -18.87 9.72 -9.52
C TRP A 207 -19.29 9.65 -11.00
N LEU A 208 -18.42 9.17 -11.89
CA LEU A 208 -18.71 9.02 -13.32
C LEU A 208 -19.78 7.96 -13.59
N ILE A 209 -19.77 6.85 -12.84
CA ILE A 209 -20.70 5.71 -13.00
C ILE A 209 -21.99 5.89 -12.16
N GLY A 210 -22.08 6.96 -11.36
CA GLY A 210 -23.24 7.24 -10.50
C GLY A 210 -23.27 6.41 -9.21
N VAL A 211 -22.15 5.82 -8.79
CA VAL A 211 -22.01 5.08 -7.54
C VAL A 211 -21.45 6.01 -6.45
N PRO A 212 -22.13 6.18 -5.30
CA PRO A 212 -21.69 7.07 -4.23
C PRO A 212 -20.50 6.49 -3.45
N MET A 213 -19.31 6.52 -4.05
CA MET A 213 -18.04 6.21 -3.38
C MET A 213 -17.53 7.40 -2.58
N THR A 214 -17.22 7.19 -1.31
CA THR A 214 -16.70 8.22 -0.39
C THR A 214 -15.31 7.86 0.11
N LEU A 215 -14.58 8.85 0.63
CA LEU A 215 -13.34 8.64 1.39
C LEU A 215 -13.61 8.40 2.88
N PHE A 216 -14.85 8.02 3.22
CA PHE A 216 -15.23 7.74 4.60
C PHE A 216 -14.80 6.31 4.94
N PHE A 217 -13.78 6.21 5.79
CA PHE A 217 -13.39 4.98 6.46
C PHE A 217 -13.96 4.95 7.88
N GLU A 218 -14.26 3.74 8.37
CA GLU A 218 -14.61 3.54 9.77
C GLU A 218 -13.50 4.04 10.70
N THR A 219 -13.91 4.53 11.88
CA THR A 219 -13.02 5.12 12.88
C THR A 219 -11.81 4.24 13.21
N PHE A 220 -12.01 2.92 13.34
CA PHE A 220 -10.92 1.98 13.60
C PHE A 220 -9.88 1.99 12.48
N HIS A 221 -10.30 1.90 11.22
CA HIS A 221 -9.40 1.91 10.06
C HIS A 221 -8.68 3.25 9.91
N THR A 222 -9.38 4.36 10.15
CA THR A 222 -8.80 5.71 10.14
C THR A 222 -7.70 5.85 11.18
N LEU A 223 -7.95 5.44 12.42
CA LEU A 223 -6.96 5.49 13.51
C LEU A 223 -5.78 4.55 13.22
N ALA A 224 -6.06 3.34 12.75
CA ALA A 224 -5.03 2.37 12.44
C ALA A 224 -4.13 2.83 11.28
N LEU A 225 -4.70 3.46 10.24
CA LEU A 225 -3.96 4.09 9.16
C LEU A 225 -3.07 5.24 9.70
N PHE A 226 -3.63 6.10 10.55
CA PHE A 226 -2.91 7.21 11.16
C PHE A 226 -1.69 6.75 11.96
N PHE A 227 -1.88 5.81 12.90
CA PHE A 227 -0.78 5.27 13.71
C PHE A 227 0.24 4.51 12.86
N ALA A 228 -0.20 3.72 11.88
CA ALA A 228 0.70 3.03 10.97
C ALA A 228 1.63 4.01 10.22
N ILE A 229 1.06 5.08 9.67
CA ILE A 229 1.83 6.07 8.92
C ILE A 229 2.74 6.88 9.85
N LEU A 230 2.29 7.22 11.05
CA LEU A 230 3.16 7.87 12.04
C LEU A 230 4.37 7.01 12.38
N VAL A 231 4.17 5.73 12.69
CA VAL A 231 5.27 4.81 13.03
C VAL A 231 6.22 4.63 11.86
N VAL A 232 5.71 4.41 10.65
CA VAL A 232 6.55 4.32 9.43
C VAL A 232 7.36 5.60 9.23
N ASN A 233 6.76 6.78 9.38
CA ASN A 233 7.47 8.04 9.24
C ASN A 233 8.55 8.24 10.30
N GLN A 234 8.32 7.81 11.54
CA GLN A 234 9.37 7.90 12.56
C GLN A 234 10.52 6.95 12.24
N VAL A 235 10.22 5.70 11.86
CA VAL A 235 11.23 4.74 11.41
C VAL A 235 12.02 5.30 10.22
N LEU A 236 11.35 6.00 9.29
CA LEU A 236 12.00 6.58 8.11
C LEU A 236 12.93 7.77 8.40
N LYS A 237 12.75 8.48 9.52
CA LYS A 237 13.55 9.68 9.85
C LYS A 237 14.95 9.38 10.34
N ASP A 238 15.15 8.24 11.00
CA ASP A 238 16.40 7.96 11.71
C ASP A 238 17.55 7.58 10.75
N ALA A 239 17.24 7.27 9.48
CA ALA A 239 18.16 6.89 8.39
C ALA A 239 19.17 5.76 8.69
N LYS A 240 19.08 5.21 9.89
CA LYS A 240 19.83 4.09 10.44
C LYS A 240 18.82 3.07 10.90
N TYR A 241 18.79 1.94 10.24
CA TYR A 241 17.77 0.93 10.50
C TYR A 241 18.44 -0.34 10.95
N THR A 242 17.76 -1.01 11.87
CA THR A 242 18.20 -2.25 12.48
C THR A 242 17.05 -3.24 12.41
N TYR A 243 17.34 -4.52 12.58
CA TYR A 243 16.32 -5.56 12.70
C TYR A 243 15.25 -5.23 13.75
N LEU A 244 15.59 -4.46 14.79
CA LEU A 244 14.64 -4.05 15.83
C LEU A 244 13.52 -3.17 15.25
N HIS A 245 13.84 -2.21 14.38
CA HIS A 245 12.84 -1.39 13.70
C HIS A 245 11.91 -2.24 12.84
N GLY A 246 12.45 -3.26 12.17
CA GLY A 246 11.66 -4.22 11.42
C GLY A 246 10.71 -5.04 12.31
N SER A 247 11.21 -5.54 13.45
CA SER A 247 10.40 -6.29 14.41
C SER A 247 9.27 -5.45 15.03
N MET A 248 9.50 -4.16 15.27
CA MET A 248 8.47 -3.22 15.76
C MET A 248 7.34 -3.05 14.72
N LEU A 249 7.67 -2.93 13.44
CA LEU A 249 6.68 -2.81 12.36
C LEU A 249 5.85 -4.08 12.19
N VAL A 250 6.50 -5.26 12.24
CA VAL A 250 5.81 -6.56 12.22
C VAL A 250 4.90 -6.71 13.45
N GLY A 251 5.41 -6.36 14.64
CA GLY A 251 4.63 -6.39 15.88
C GLY A 251 3.37 -5.51 15.79
N LEU A 252 3.51 -4.28 15.29
CA LEU A 252 2.38 -3.38 15.08
C LEU A 252 1.36 -3.96 14.09
N TYR A 253 1.82 -4.59 13.00
CA TYR A 253 0.92 -5.25 12.05
C TYR A 253 0.11 -6.37 12.71
N VAL A 254 0.73 -7.22 13.54
CA VAL A 254 0.05 -8.33 14.23
C VAL A 254 -0.99 -7.84 15.25
N LEU A 255 -0.79 -6.66 15.85
CA LEU A 255 -1.73 -6.10 16.80
C LEU A 255 -3.06 -5.69 16.15
N PHE A 256 -3.06 -5.19 14.91
CA PHE A 256 -4.29 -4.71 14.27
C PHE A 256 -5.37 -5.80 14.07
N PRO A 257 -5.07 -6.98 13.49
CA PRO A 257 -6.04 -8.07 13.40
C PRO A 257 -6.49 -8.60 14.76
N SER A 258 -5.63 -8.59 15.78
CA SER A 258 -5.99 -9.02 17.13
C SER A 258 -7.02 -8.10 17.77
N VAL A 259 -6.88 -6.78 17.60
CA VAL A 259 -7.87 -5.79 18.05
C VAL A 259 -9.17 -5.94 17.26
N LEU A 260 -9.09 -6.16 15.94
CA LEU A 260 -10.26 -6.33 15.08
C LEU A 260 -11.06 -7.61 15.42
N ARG A 261 -10.41 -8.68 15.89
CA ARG A 261 -11.08 -9.90 16.39
C ARG A 261 -11.64 -9.76 17.81
N GLY A 262 -11.08 -8.87 18.62
CA GLY A 262 -11.48 -8.65 20.01
C GLY A 262 -12.69 -7.72 20.19
N LEU A 263 -13.07 -6.97 19.14
CA LEU A 263 -14.28 -6.15 19.15
C LEU A 263 -15.53 -7.04 19.06
N PRO A 264 -16.49 -6.93 19.98
CA PRO A 264 -17.71 -7.72 19.93
C PRO A 264 -18.48 -7.42 18.64
N VAL A 265 -18.92 -8.48 17.96
CA VAL A 265 -19.67 -8.47 16.69
C VAL A 265 -21.09 -7.85 16.84
N THR A 266 -21.44 -7.32 18.01
CA THR A 266 -22.80 -6.90 18.36
C THR A 266 -23.15 -5.44 18.08
N ASP A 267 -22.19 -4.56 17.76
CA ASP A 267 -22.48 -3.11 17.61
C ASP A 267 -22.30 -2.57 16.18
N ILE A 268 -22.44 -3.41 15.15
CA ILE A 268 -22.40 -2.98 13.72
C ILE A 268 -23.79 -3.10 13.06
N LEU A 269 -24.85 -3.43 13.82
CA LEU A 269 -26.23 -3.44 13.33
C LEU A 269 -27.21 -2.72 14.28
N ALA A 270 -26.86 -1.50 14.69
CA ALA A 270 -27.81 -0.55 15.28
C ALA A 270 -27.69 0.81 14.59
#